data_AF-A0A8S2Z4X9-F1
#
_entry.id   AF-A0A8S2Z4X9-F1
#
_cell.length_a   1.000
_cell.length_b   1.000
_cell.length_c   1.000
_cell.angle_alpha   90.00
_cell.angle_beta   90.00
_cell.angle_gamma   90.00
#
_symmetry.space_group_name_H-M   'P 1'
#
loop_
_entity.id
_entity.type
_entity.pdbx_description
1 polymer ?
#
loop_
_entity_poly.entity_id
_entity_poly.type
_entity_poly.pdbx_seq_one_letter_code
_entity_poly.pdbx_strand_id
1 'polypeptide(L)' 'AHVARKCREHRKLVPTGKWQQIDTDIHDLQLCFSDNIFTHGVSLVMKKWSTGPLIQQFQQYFFDQWIDKLPLW' A
#
# COMPACT_ATOMS: atom_id res chain seq x y z
N ALA A 1 6.21 -0.45 -10.13
CA ALA A 1 5.50 0.30 -11.20
C ALA A 1 4.01 -0.06 -11.33
N HIS A 2 3.61 -1.33 -11.48
CA HIS A 2 2.19 -1.71 -11.71
C HIS A 2 1.26 -1.41 -10.51
N VAL A 3 1.70 -1.74 -9.29
CA VAL A 3 0.88 -1.56 -8.06
C VAL A 3 0.65 -0.07 -7.76
N ALA A 4 1.68 0.78 -7.84
CA ALA A 4 1.51 2.23 -7.64
C ALA A 4 0.48 2.84 -8.61
N ARG A 5 0.50 2.42 -9.88
CA ARG A 5 -0.49 2.88 -10.87
C ARG A 5 -1.92 2.43 -10.48
N LYS A 6 -2.07 1.18 -10.06
CA LYS A 6 -3.36 0.61 -9.61
C LYS A 6 -3.89 1.29 -8.35
N CYS A 7 -3.02 1.57 -7.39
CA CYS A 7 -3.37 2.34 -6.19
C CYS A 7 -3.81 3.78 -6.55
N ARG A 8 -3.13 4.46 -7.49
CA ARG A 8 -3.54 5.80 -7.95
C ARG A 8 -4.93 5.83 -8.58
N GLU A 9 -5.33 4.76 -9.29
CA GLU A 9 -6.69 4.64 -9.83
C GLU A 9 -7.76 4.64 -8.71
N HIS A 10 -7.41 4.15 -7.52
CA HIS A 10 -8.29 4.06 -6.35
C HIS A 10 -8.11 5.21 -5.34
N ARG A 11 -7.38 6.28 -5.70
CA ARG A 11 -7.14 7.44 -4.83
C ARG A 11 -8.42 8.12 -4.31
N LYS A 12 -9.54 7.95 -5.01
CA LYS A 12 -10.85 8.54 -4.64
C LYS A 12 -11.38 8.01 -3.30
N LEU A 13 -10.89 6.86 -2.85
CA LEU A 13 -11.24 6.26 -1.55
C LEU A 13 -10.46 6.88 -0.39
N VAL A 14 -9.40 7.65 -0.69
CA VAL A 14 -8.50 8.24 0.30
C VAL A 14 -8.76 9.75 0.39
N PRO A 15 -8.90 10.32 1.60
CA PRO A 15 -8.99 11.78 1.77
C PRO A 15 -7.80 12.49 1.13
N THR A 16 -8.06 13.59 0.41
CA THR A 16 -7.07 14.29 -0.43
C THR A 16 -5.76 14.63 0.30
N GLY A 17 -5.83 14.95 1.60
CA GLY A 17 -4.65 15.27 2.43
C GLY A 17 -3.80 14.08 2.85
N LYS A 18 -4.32 12.84 2.75
CA LYS A 18 -3.59 11.62 3.12
C LYS A 18 -2.98 10.88 1.93
N TRP A 19 -3.42 11.20 0.71
CA TRP A 19 -2.94 10.53 -0.51
C TRP A 19 -1.43 10.69 -0.72
N GLN A 20 -0.88 11.89 -0.46
CA GLN A 20 0.54 12.15 -0.65
C GLN A 20 1.42 11.27 0.26
N GLN A 21 0.99 11.06 1.51
CA GLN A 21 1.67 10.15 2.44
C GLN A 21 1.58 8.70 1.97
N ILE A 22 0.41 8.27 1.47
CA ILE A 22 0.21 6.93 0.92
C ILE A 22 1.08 6.71 -0.34
N ASP A 23 1.16 7.66 -1.25
CA ASP A 23 1.98 7.53 -2.47
C ASP A 23 3.48 7.43 -2.12
N THR A 24 3.96 8.17 -1.11
CA THR A 24 5.31 8.01 -0.57
C THR A 24 5.51 6.63 0.04
N ASP A 25 4.61 6.19 0.92
CA ASP A 25 4.68 4.87 1.56
C ASP A 25 4.72 3.73 0.53
N ILE A 26 3.93 3.84 -0.55
CA ILE A 26 3.93 2.90 -1.68
C ILE A 26 5.25 2.95 -2.45
N HIS A 27 5.82 4.13 -2.64
CA HIS A 27 7.10 4.30 -3.33
C HIS A 27 8.24 3.65 -2.53
N ASP A 28 8.31 3.90 -1.22
CA ASP A 28 9.32 3.33 -0.33
C ASP A 28 9.24 1.79 -0.32
N LEU A 29 8.04 1.22 -0.34
CA LEU A 29 7.84 -0.21 -0.49
C LEU A 29 8.33 -0.76 -1.84
N GLN A 30 8.21 -0.01 -2.92
CA GLN A 30 8.74 -0.42 -4.24
C GLN A 30 10.27 -0.39 -4.31
N LEU A 31 10.93 0.37 -3.42
CA LEU A 31 12.38 0.44 -3.33
C LEU A 31 12.97 -0.64 -2.41
N CYS A 32 12.13 -1.41 -1.72
CA CYS A 32 12.58 -2.52 -0.89
C CYS A 32 13.17 -3.62 -1.77
N PHE A 33 14.44 -3.95 -1.54
CA PHE A 33 15.23 -4.92 -2.32
C PHE A 33 15.22 -6.34 -1.73
N SER A 34 14.66 -6.52 -0.53
CA SER A 34 14.60 -7.79 0.19
C SER A 34 13.16 -8.07 0.62
N ASP A 35 12.73 -9.32 0.45
CA ASP A 35 11.38 -9.77 0.83
C ASP A 35 11.10 -9.60 2.33
N ASN A 36 12.13 -9.74 3.17
CA ASN A 36 11.97 -9.55 4.61
C ASN A 36 11.72 -8.07 4.95
N ILE A 37 12.51 -7.16 4.36
CA ILE A 37 12.34 -5.72 4.52
C ILE A 37 10.99 -5.28 3.95
N PHE A 38 10.60 -5.82 2.81
CA PHE A 38 9.31 -5.57 2.18
C PHE A 38 8.16 -6.00 3.09
N THR A 39 8.18 -7.22 3.63
CA THR A 39 7.13 -7.75 4.52
C THR A 39 7.01 -6.91 5.80
N HIS A 40 8.14 -6.55 6.40
CA HIS A 40 8.18 -5.64 7.55
C HIS A 40 7.63 -4.25 7.20
N GLY A 41 8.00 -3.73 6.03
CA GLY A 41 7.50 -2.46 5.51
C GLY A 41 5.98 -2.46 5.31
N VAL A 42 5.43 -3.51 4.70
CA VAL A 42 3.98 -3.70 4.48
C VAL A 42 3.25 -3.68 5.83
N SER A 43 3.74 -4.42 6.81
CA SER A 43 3.17 -4.44 8.16
C SER A 43 3.16 -3.03 8.81
N LEU A 44 4.25 -2.28 8.64
CA LEU A 44 4.39 -0.91 9.15
C LEU A 44 3.40 0.07 8.49
N VAL A 45 3.28 0.07 7.15
CA VAL A 45 2.34 0.95 6.46
C VAL A 45 0.90 0.57 6.76
N MET A 46 0.57 -0.73 6.86
CA MET A 46 -0.76 -1.17 7.26
C MET A 46 -1.10 -0.68 8.67
N LYS A 47 -0.17 -0.76 9.62
CA LYS A 47 -0.39 -0.22 10.97
C LYS A 47 -0.53 1.31 10.99
N LYS A 48 0.23 2.02 10.14
CA LYS A 48 0.14 3.48 10.00
C LYS A 48 -1.23 3.92 9.45
N TRP A 49 -1.71 3.18 8.46
CA TRP A 49 -2.94 3.41 7.72
C TRP A 49 -4.21 3.02 8.52
N SER A 50 -4.11 2.12 9.51
CA SER A 50 -5.28 1.60 10.26
C SER A 50 -5.95 2.61 11.19
N THR A 51 -5.38 3.80 11.35
CA THR A 51 -5.87 4.87 12.23
C THR A 51 -7.04 5.68 11.67
N GLY A 52 -7.63 5.31 10.51
CA GLY A 52 -8.74 6.04 9.91
C GLY A 52 -9.80 5.14 9.24
N PRO A 53 -11.11 5.41 9.44
CA PRO A 53 -12.20 4.54 8.96
C PRO A 53 -12.30 4.45 7.42
N LEU A 54 -11.77 5.43 6.68
CA LEU A 54 -11.75 5.40 5.20
C LEU A 54 -10.55 4.63 4.62
N ILE A 55 -9.54 4.34 5.44
CA ILE A 55 -8.30 3.74 4.97
C ILE A 55 -8.39 2.20 4.99
N GLN A 56 -9.30 1.60 5.75
CA GLN A 56 -9.50 0.14 5.79
C GLN A 56 -9.88 -0.45 4.43
N GLN A 57 -10.78 0.19 3.68
CA GLN A 57 -11.14 -0.28 2.32
C GLN A 57 -9.95 -0.18 1.36
N PHE A 58 -9.15 0.88 1.48
CA PHE A 58 -7.94 1.04 0.68
C PHE A 58 -6.84 0.04 1.08
N GLN A 59 -6.72 -0.29 2.36
CA GLN A 59 -5.78 -1.31 2.86
C GLN A 59 -6.07 -2.68 2.28
N GLN A 60 -7.33 -3.10 2.28
CA GLN A 60 -7.71 -4.38 1.68
C GLN A 60 -7.35 -4.40 0.19
N TYR A 61 -7.73 -3.36 -0.54
CA TYR A 61 -7.36 -3.22 -1.95
C TYR A 61 -5.85 -3.27 -2.19
N PHE A 62 -5.09 -2.55 -1.37
CA PHE A 62 -3.64 -2.51 -1.43
C PHE A 62 -3.01 -3.90 -1.21
N PHE A 63 -3.51 -4.62 -0.22
CA PHE A 63 -3.13 -6.00 0.07
C PHE A 63 -3.41 -6.90 -1.14
N ASP A 64 -4.62 -6.85 -1.68
CA ASP A 64 -5.03 -7.69 -2.83
C ASP A 64 -4.21 -7.38 -4.10
N GLN A 65 -3.79 -6.13 -4.31
CA GLN A 65 -2.96 -5.79 -5.47
C GLN A 65 -1.49 -6.20 -5.33
N TRP A 66 -0.98 -6.35 -4.11
CA TRP A 66 0.44 -6.60 -3.86
C TRP A 66 0.72 -8.04 -3.40
N ILE A 67 -0.10 -8.60 -2.52
CA ILE A 67 0.06 -9.94 -1.93
C ILE A 67 -0.54 -11.01 -2.86
N ASP A 68 -1.78 -10.84 -3.31
CA ASP A 68 -2.47 -11.85 -4.15
C ASP A 68 -1.88 -11.99 -5.56
N LYS A 69 -1.01 -11.06 -5.97
CA LYS A 69 -0.28 -11.10 -7.25
C LYS A 69 1.19 -11.45 -7.13
N LEU A 70 1.72 -11.63 -5.92
CA LEU A 70 3.01 -12.30 -5.77
C LEU A 70 2.73 -13.77 -6.06
N PRO A 71 3.33 -14.38 -7.10
CA PRO A 71 3.18 -15.80 -7.31
C PRO A 71 3.61 -16.48 -6.01
N LEU A 72 2.65 -17.18 -5.40
CA LEU A 72 2.90 -18.07 -4.28
C LEU A 72 4.13 -18.92 -4.64
N TRP A 73 5.02 -18.99 -3.66
CA TRP A 73 6.24 -19.79 -3.69
C TRP A 73 5.98 -21.21 -4.22
#